data_AF-A0A964Q5T1-F1
#
_entry.id   AF-A0A964Q5T1-F1
#
_cell.length_a   1.000
_cell.length_b   1.000
_cell.length_c   1.000
_cell.angle_alpha   90.00
_cell.angle_beta   90.00
_cell.angle_gamma   90.00
#
_symmetry.space_group_name_H-M   'P 1'
#
loop_
_entity.id
_entity.type
_entity.pdbx_description
1 polymer ?
#
loop_
_entity_poly.entity_id
_entity_poly.type
_entity_poly.pdbx_seq_one_letter_code
_entity_poly.pdbx_strand_id
1 'polypeptide(L)' 'MYLPDINIWLALAFSSHQHHKPARAWFDELSAGRLCHFCRFTQKGFLRLANNPNIFPQAAVTQDQA' A
#
# COMPACT_ATOMS: atom_id res chain seq x y z
N MET A 1 13.73 -0.19 -12.52
CA MET A 1 12.86 0.88 -12.00
C MET A 1 11.43 0.36 -12.08
N TYR A 2 10.68 0.44 -10.99
CA TYR A 2 9.26 0.09 -10.95
C TYR A 2 8.44 1.30 -10.53
N LEU A 3 7.26 1.42 -11.13
CA LEU A 3 6.23 2.36 -10.73
C LEU A 3 4.96 1.54 -10.41
N PRO A 4 4.87 0.96 -9.21
CA PRO A 4 3.77 0.06 -8.84
C PRO A 4 2.43 0.81 -8.76
N ASP A 5 1.36 0.11 -9.14
CA ASP A 5 -0.01 0.59 -8.98
C ASP A 5 -0.40 0.71 -7.48
N ILE A 6 -1.47 1.45 -7.19
CA ILE A 6 -2.02 1.67 -5.85
C ILE A 6 -2.24 0.34 -5.11
N ASN A 7 -2.71 -0.69 -5.81
CA ASN A 7 -3.01 -1.98 -5.18
C ASN A 7 -1.77 -2.66 -4.57
N ILE A 8 -0.57 -2.44 -5.13
CA ILE A 8 0.68 -2.95 -4.55
C ILE A 8 1.02 -2.21 -3.27
N TRP A 9 0.86 -0.88 -3.25
CA TRP A 9 1.09 -0.07 -2.05
C TRP A 9 0.14 -0.45 -0.91
N LEU A 10 -1.14 -0.67 -1.23
CA LEU A 10 -2.12 -1.16 -0.27
C LEU A 10 -1.76 -2.56 0.25
N ALA A 11 -1.38 -3.48 -0.64
CA ALA A 11 -0.95 -4.82 -0.25
C ALA A 11 0.28 -4.78 0.67
N LEU A 12 1.25 -3.90 0.41
CA LEU A 12 2.44 -3.74 1.25
C LEU A 12 2.11 -3.16 2.64
N ALA A 13 1.18 -2.22 2.72
CA ALA A 13 0.86 -1.51 3.97
C ALA A 13 -0.09 -2.29 4.90
N PHE A 14 -1.04 -3.05 4.35
CA PHE A 14 -2.12 -3.67 5.12
C PHE A 14 -2.03 -5.20 5.09
N SER A 15 -1.80 -5.81 6.25
CA SER A 15 -1.72 -7.28 6.39
C SER A 15 -3.05 -8.00 6.11
N SER A 16 -4.17 -7.29 6.25
CA SER A 16 -5.52 -7.76 5.90
C SER A 16 -5.78 -7.79 4.39
N HIS A 17 -4.93 -7.17 3.57
CA HIS A 17 -5.07 -7.22 2.12
C HIS A 17 -4.75 -8.62 1.60
N GLN A 18 -5.61 -9.19 0.74
CA GLN A 18 -5.47 -10.57 0.24
C GLN A 18 -4.11 -10.89 -0.40
N HIS A 19 -3.45 -9.88 -0.98
CA HIS A 19 -2.15 -10.00 -1.62
C HIS A 19 -0.96 -9.53 -0.76
N HIS A 20 -1.14 -9.36 0.56
CA HIS A 20 -0.08 -8.86 1.43
C HIS A 20 1.20 -9.72 1.36
N LYS A 21 1.05 -11.03 1.54
CA LYS A 21 2.18 -11.98 1.50
C LYS A 21 2.96 -11.94 0.16
N PRO A 22 2.32 -12.12 -1.01
CA PRO A 22 3.05 -12.07 -2.28
C PRO A 22 3.63 -10.69 -2.60
N ALA A 23 2.95 -9.58 -2.23
CA ALA A 23 3.49 -8.24 -2.43
C ALA A 23 4.75 -8.01 -1.59
N ARG A 24 4.75 -8.46 -0.33
CA ARG A 24 5.91 -8.36 0.56
C ARG A 24 7.09 -9.19 0.05
N ALA A 25 6.84 -10.44 -0.35
CA ALA A 25 7.88 -11.30 -0.93
C ALA A 25 8.52 -10.66 -2.17
N TRP A 26 7.68 -10.18 -3.11
CA TRP A 26 8.16 -9.47 -4.29
C TRP A 26 9.00 -8.24 -3.94
N PHE A 27 8.58 -7.44 -2.96
CA PHE A 27 9.30 -6.24 -2.55
C PHE A 27 10.63 -6.55 -1.87
N ASP A 28 10.70 -7.65 -1.10
CA ASP A 28 11.92 -8.09 -0.42
C ASP A 28 12.97 -8.68 -1.37
N GLU A 29 12.53 -9.26 -2.48
CA GLU A 29 13.39 -9.78 -3.54
C GLU A 29 14.01 -8.66 -4.42
N LEU A 30 13.58 -7.41 -4.25
CA LEU A 30 14.15 -6.28 -4.99
C LEU A 30 15.59 -6.04 -4.56
N SER A 31 16.53 -6.41 -5.43
CA SER A 31 17.96 -6.18 -5.21
C SER A 31 18.29 -4.69 -5.01
N ALA A 32 19.36 -4.42 -4.25
CA ALA A 32 19.91 -3.09 -4.04
C ALA A 32 20.28 -2.44 -5.38
N GLY A 33 19.38 -1.62 -5.91
CA GLY A 33 19.49 -1.03 -7.26
C GLY A 33 18.16 -0.98 -8.02
N ARG A 34 17.15 -1.76 -7.61
CA ARG A 34 15.80 -1.65 -8.13
C ARG A 34 14.99 -0.63 -7.31
N LEU A 35 14.84 0.56 -7.87
CA LEU A 35 14.01 1.62 -7.26
C LEU A 35 12.52 1.37 -7.52
N CYS A 36 11.71 1.41 -6.46
CA CYS A 36 10.26 1.49 -6.50
C CYS A 36 9.83 2.93 -6.22
N HIS A 37 9.13 3.55 -7.17
CA HIS A 37 8.72 4.94 -7.06
C HIS A 37 7.27 5.05 -6.64
N PHE A 38 6.99 5.96 -5.72
CA PHE A 38 5.64 6.31 -5.31
C PHE A 38 5.25 7.64 -5.96
N CYS A 39 4.51 7.62 -7.07
CA CYS A 39 4.16 8.85 -7.77
C CYS A 39 2.93 9.54 -7.16
N ARG A 40 2.72 10.82 -7.49
CA ARG A 40 1.61 11.64 -6.96
C ARG A 40 0.23 11.01 -7.16
N PHE A 41 0.02 10.31 -8.28
CA PHE A 41 -1.25 9.65 -8.58
C PHE A 41 -1.50 8.49 -7.61
N THR A 42 -0.51 7.60 -7.46
CA THR A 42 -0.65 6.46 -6.56
C THR A 42 -0.62 6.88 -5.09
N GLN A 43 0.09 7.94 -4.71
CA GLN A 43 0.05 8.53 -3.37
C GLN A 43 -1.36 9.02 -3.00
N LYS A 44 -2.01 9.79 -3.88
CA LYS A 44 -3.38 10.28 -3.66
C LYS A 44 -4.39 9.13 -3.60
N GLY A 45 -4.25 8.16 -4.52
CA GLY A 45 -5.09 6.95 -4.52
C GLY A 45 -4.92 6.10 -3.26
N PHE A 46 -3.69 5.94 -2.80
CA PHE A 46 -3.38 5.27 -1.53
C PHE A 46 -4.09 5.94 -0.36
N LEU A 47 -3.93 7.26 -0.18
CA LEU A 47 -4.59 7.99 0.91
C LEU A 47 -6.12 7.86 0.86
N ARG A 48 -6.73 7.90 -0.33
CA ARG A 48 -8.18 7.73 -0.50
C ARG A 48 -8.66 6.35 -0.06
N LEU A 49 -7.92 5.29 -0.41
CA LEU A 49 -8.36 3.91 -0.16
C LEU A 49 -7.96 3.43 1.24
N ALA A 50 -6.75 3.77 1.70
CA ALA A 50 -6.22 3.45 3.03
C ALA A 50 -7.11 3.99 4.17
N ASN A 51 -7.68 5.19 3.97
CA ASN A 51 -8.57 5.83 4.94
C ASN A 51 -10.06 5.56 4.68
N ASN A 52 -10.40 4.61 3.80
CA ASN A 52 -11.79 4.27 3.53
C ASN A 52 -12.24 3.10 4.43
N PRO A 53 -13.17 3.31 5.38
CA PRO A 53 -13.62 2.26 6.28
C PRO A 53 -14.34 1.11 5.57
N ASN A 54 -14.87 1.31 4.37
CA ASN A 54 -15.47 0.24 3.59
C ASN A 54 -14.43 -0.70 2.96
N ILE A 55 -13.16 -0.30 2.91
CA ILE A 55 -12.06 -1.09 2.34
C ILE A 55 -11.19 -1.66 3.44
N PHE A 56 -10.80 -0.83 4.42
CA PHE A 56 -9.99 -1.24 5.57
C PHE A 56 -10.69 -0.88 6.89
N PRO A 57 -11.76 -1.59 7.27
CA PRO A 57 -12.60 -1.22 8.43
C PRO A 57 -11.86 -1.20 9.76
N GLN A 58 -10.82 -2.03 9.91
CA GLN A 58 -10.03 -2.12 11.15
C GLN A 58 -8.86 -1.14 11.20
N ALA A 59 -8.51 -0.50 10.07
CA ALA A 59 -7.36 0.40 9.97
C ALA A 59 -7.75 1.85 9.69
N ALA A 60 -8.97 2.10 9.21
CA ALA A 60 -9.52 3.43 9.11
C ALA A 60 -9.94 3.92 10.50
N VAL A 61 -9.17 4.85 11.05
CA VAL A 61 -9.45 5.51 12.33
C VAL A 61 -9.87 6.96 12.08
N THR A 62 -10.69 7.52 12.97
CA THR A 62 -10.95 8.97 12.98
C THR A 62 -9.72 9.72 13.51
N GLN A 63 -9.67 11.04 13.29
CA GLN A 63 -8.56 11.85 13.79
C GLN A 63 -8.40 11.76 15.32
N ASP A 64 -9.50 11.62 16.05
CA ASP A 64 -9.48 11.51 17.52
C ASP A 64 -8.97 10.13 18.00
N GLN A 65 -8.87 9.15 17.10
CA GLN A 65 -8.45 7.77 17.37
C GLN A 65 -7.00 7.49 16.96
N ALA A 66 -6.32 8.42 16.26
CA ALA A 66 -4.95 8.28 15.75
C ALA A 66 -3.91 8.86 16.72
#